data_AF-A0A4R5HG80-F1
#
_entry.id   AF-A0A4R5HG80-F1
#
_cell.length_a   1.000
_cell.length_b   1.000
_cell.length_c   1.000
_cell.angle_alpha   90.00
_cell.angle_beta   90.00
_cell.angle_gamma   90.00
#
_symmetry.space_group_name_H-M   'P 1'
#
loop_
_entity.id
_entity.type
_entity.pdbx_description
1 polymer ?
#
loop_
_entity_poly.entity_id
_entity_poly.type
_entity_poly.pdbx_seq_one_letter_code
_entity_poly.pdbx_strand_id
1 'polypeptide(L)'
;MPSIWQKLMIFSVLIILVSNSLPSFYSVQEQISIGLPLSVAREQSPAVNQLFLQANDLSVSVSEKVNAKEQSVTQLRFMDADTDAQAFHRIIQSELEDRVEVKLGNVSGMPEWLAHFVTEPVKLGLDLSGGALFVLEVDVETAMKERFDNIAQTLKLTVRHAKLSGTRVQNINADGITFSFPKVHSTKLHSVMNDFTSQYEGLYSNKVDSNELHLQYHPEKRSELRKQYVEQALTTMRGRIEQLGITEGVVQRQGNTRIRIEIPGVKDLQQAERLIGATAGLSFHQFAEFAKSGATTRIDDQKFGSLKLAAKPIFTGSNISDAQMGRDERGIPLVNLVLDSEGGDKMSSFSKSNIGKPMATLFSEYLLDEQGVMQKIERVINVANIQPQLGNRFSITNMPSITEAKELALLLRAGSLDAPVHIVQKRIINASLGEKNVKNGMYALALGLMLTMIFMFVFYRRLGLIANLALLFNLGCLTGLMALVPNAVLTLPGIAGLVLTVGMAVDTNVLIFERIRQEREKGVPPHTAMLLGYKHAWTTILDANVTTLICALVMLSIGDGPVKGFAITLSLGIFTSVFTGVALSKLMSAYLPANWLLRNKGEQA
;
A
#
# COMPACT_ATOMS: atom_id res chain seq x y z
N MET A 1 38.72 25.69 9.75
CA MET A 1 37.85 24.79 10.55
C MET A 1 36.39 25.09 10.25
N PRO A 2 35.46 24.14 10.43
CA PRO A 2 34.04 24.41 10.21
C PRO A 2 33.53 25.50 11.16
N SER A 3 32.65 26.37 10.65
CA SER A 3 32.02 27.43 11.46
C SER A 3 31.12 26.83 12.55
N ILE A 4 30.81 27.59 13.59
CA ILE A 4 29.91 27.15 14.69
C ILE A 4 28.55 26.69 14.12
N TRP A 5 28.03 27.40 13.12
CA TRP A 5 26.82 27.02 12.41
C TRP A 5 26.93 25.67 11.69
N GLN A 6 28.05 25.40 11.02
CA GLN A 6 28.28 24.11 10.38
C GLN A 6 28.37 22.97 11.39
N LYS A 7 28.98 23.20 12.54
CA LYS A 7 29.05 22.20 13.63
C LYS A 7 27.65 21.89 14.16
N LEU A 8 26.85 22.92 14.44
CA LEU A 8 25.47 22.76 14.90
C LEU A 8 24.62 21.99 13.88
N MET A 9 24.74 22.32 12.60
CA MET A 9 24.03 21.62 11.51
C MET A 9 24.41 20.14 11.42
N ILE A 10 25.71 19.81 11.47
CA ILE A 10 26.15 18.40 11.43
C ILE A 10 25.60 17.64 12.63
N PHE A 11 25.64 18.24 13.82
CA PHE A 11 25.16 17.60 15.04
C PHE A 11 23.63 17.42 15.05
N SER A 12 22.87 18.41 14.55
CA SER A 12 21.42 18.30 14.46
C SER A 12 21.00 17.21 13.47
N VAL A 13 21.64 17.14 12.29
CA VAL A 13 21.38 16.08 11.30
C VAL A 13 21.72 14.71 11.88
N LEU A 14 22.86 14.59 12.57
CA LEU A 14 23.27 13.34 13.22
C LEU A 14 22.24 12.88 14.26
N ILE A 15 21.78 13.78 15.14
CA ILE A 15 20.78 13.47 16.17
C ILE A 15 19.48 13.00 15.53
N ILE A 16 18.98 13.73 14.53
CA ILE A 16 17.72 13.38 13.85
C ILE A 16 17.83 11.98 13.23
N LEU A 17 18.88 11.71 12.46
CA LEU A 17 19.00 10.44 11.76
C LEU A 17 19.24 9.28 12.73
N VAL A 18 20.16 9.42 13.69
CA VAL A 18 20.44 8.36 14.66
C VAL A 18 19.24 8.11 15.56
N SER A 19 18.51 9.14 15.98
CA SER A 19 17.28 8.95 16.77
C SER A 19 16.24 8.16 15.99
N ASN A 20 16.05 8.43 14.70
CA ASN A 20 15.14 7.67 13.83
C ASN A 20 15.62 6.25 13.52
N SER A 21 16.87 5.90 13.83
CA SER A 21 17.34 4.52 13.72
C SER A 21 16.95 3.65 14.92
N LEU A 22 16.76 4.25 16.10
CA LEU A 22 16.50 3.53 17.35
C LEU A 22 15.31 2.57 17.31
N PRO A 23 14.15 2.91 16.70
CA PRO A 23 12.99 2.03 16.67
C PRO A 23 13.27 0.69 15.99
N SER A 24 14.17 0.69 14.99
CA SER A 24 14.54 -0.52 14.26
C SER A 24 15.36 -1.52 15.08
N PHE A 25 15.88 -1.11 16.24
CA PHE A 25 16.58 -2.00 17.18
C PHE A 25 15.62 -2.66 18.19
N TYR A 26 14.40 -2.18 18.33
CA TYR A 26 13.37 -2.80 19.17
C TYR A 26 12.60 -3.84 18.36
N SER A 27 12.39 -5.03 18.94
CA SER A 27 11.59 -6.07 18.29
C SER A 27 10.12 -5.66 18.21
N VAL A 28 9.47 -6.10 17.13
CA VAL A 28 8.01 -6.05 17.00
C VAL A 28 7.42 -7.11 17.94
N GLN A 29 6.51 -6.71 18.81
CA GLN A 29 5.79 -7.61 19.72
C GLN A 29 4.39 -7.89 19.14
N GLU A 30 3.96 -9.15 19.17
CA GLU A 30 2.57 -9.48 18.85
C GLU A 30 1.66 -8.98 19.98
N GLN A 31 0.58 -8.30 19.61
CA GLN A 31 -0.43 -7.80 20.51
C GLN A 31 -1.78 -8.43 20.16
N ILE A 32 -2.47 -8.94 21.17
CA ILE A 32 -3.88 -9.30 21.07
C ILE A 32 -4.68 -8.14 21.64
N SER A 33 -5.47 -7.49 20.79
CA SER A 33 -6.44 -6.48 21.23
C SER A 33 -7.81 -7.13 21.37
N ILE A 34 -8.39 -6.99 22.55
CA ILE A 34 -9.68 -7.54 22.91
C ILE A 34 -10.63 -6.33 23.05
N GLY A 35 -11.52 -6.15 22.08
CA GLY A 35 -12.53 -5.10 22.12
C GLY A 35 -13.73 -5.53 22.96
N LEU A 36 -13.85 -5.01 24.18
CA LEU A 36 -15.00 -5.27 25.05
C LEU A 36 -16.02 -4.13 24.94
N PRO A 37 -17.32 -4.41 24.74
CA PRO A 37 -18.37 -3.43 24.91
C PRO A 37 -18.38 -2.89 26.36
N LEU A 38 -18.59 -1.59 26.55
CA LEU A 38 -18.61 -0.92 27.87
C LEU A 38 -19.58 -1.57 28.89
N SER A 39 -20.62 -2.26 28.42
CA SER A 39 -21.55 -3.03 29.26
C SER A 39 -20.88 -4.25 29.92
N VAL A 40 -19.92 -4.90 29.25
CA VAL A 40 -19.19 -6.07 29.74
C VAL A 40 -17.97 -5.67 30.56
N ALA A 41 -17.33 -4.53 30.25
CA ALA A 41 -16.17 -4.06 31.01
C ALA A 41 -16.52 -3.45 32.38
N ARG A 42 -17.77 -3.00 32.59
CA ARG A 42 -18.25 -2.51 33.89
C ARG A 42 -18.66 -3.64 34.83
N GLU A 43 -19.15 -4.75 34.29
CA GLU A 43 -19.33 -5.97 35.07
C GLU A 43 -17.96 -6.62 35.24
N GLN A 44 -17.41 -6.59 36.45
CA GLN A 44 -16.21 -7.35 36.81
C GLN A 44 -16.49 -8.85 36.63
N SER A 45 -16.47 -9.32 35.39
CA SER A 45 -16.73 -10.71 35.07
C SER A 45 -15.54 -11.55 35.57
N PRO A 46 -15.78 -12.62 36.37
CA PRO A 46 -14.73 -13.50 36.86
C PRO A 46 -13.90 -14.13 35.74
N ALA A 47 -14.46 -14.24 34.52
CA ALA A 47 -13.75 -14.69 33.32
C ALA A 47 -12.58 -13.77 32.92
N VAL A 48 -12.74 -12.44 33.02
CA VAL A 48 -11.68 -11.50 32.65
C VAL A 48 -10.52 -11.56 33.67
N ASN A 49 -10.83 -11.72 34.95
CA ASN A 49 -9.83 -11.93 36.00
C ASN A 49 -9.13 -13.30 35.89
N GLN A 50 -9.82 -14.35 35.44
CA GLN A 50 -9.19 -15.65 35.17
C GLN A 50 -8.24 -15.60 33.96
N LEU A 51 -8.60 -14.88 32.90
CA LEU A 51 -7.70 -14.59 31.78
C LEU A 51 -6.46 -13.81 32.23
N PHE A 52 -6.62 -12.82 33.12
CA PHE A 52 -5.49 -12.08 33.67
C PHE A 52 -4.56 -12.94 34.53
N LEU A 53 -5.11 -13.89 35.31
CA LEU A 53 -4.32 -14.82 36.12
C LEU A 53 -3.56 -15.83 35.24
N GLN A 54 -4.20 -16.40 34.22
CA GLN A 54 -3.54 -17.30 33.27
C GLN A 54 -2.50 -16.59 32.37
N ALA A 55 -2.74 -15.32 32.02
CA ALA A 55 -1.76 -14.52 31.27
C ALA A 55 -0.50 -14.21 32.11
N ASN A 56 -0.64 -14.04 33.42
CA ASN A 56 0.49 -13.79 34.32
C ASN A 56 1.41 -15.02 34.46
N ASP A 57 0.85 -16.24 34.42
CA ASP A 57 1.62 -17.49 34.42
C ASP A 57 2.45 -17.68 33.13
N LEU A 58 2.09 -17.02 32.03
CA LEU A 58 2.77 -17.05 30.73
C LEU A 58 3.76 -15.88 30.52
N SER A 59 4.13 -15.13 31.56
CA SER A 59 5.03 -13.96 31.47
C SER A 59 4.57 -12.86 30.49
N VAL A 60 3.25 -12.63 30.41
CA VAL A 60 2.62 -11.63 29.52
C VAL A 60 2.49 -10.28 30.22
N SER A 61 2.97 -9.20 29.59
CA SER A 61 2.74 -7.84 30.07
C SER A 61 1.35 -7.34 29.63
N VAL A 62 0.47 -7.12 30.60
CA VAL A 62 -0.89 -6.62 30.35
C VAL A 62 -0.91 -5.10 30.45
N SER A 63 -1.37 -4.41 29.40
CA SER A 63 -1.59 -2.95 29.44
C SER A 63 -3.04 -2.64 29.06
N GLU A 64 -3.84 -2.19 30.02
CA GLU A 64 -5.20 -1.73 29.75
C GLU A 64 -5.17 -0.28 29.23
N LYS A 65 -5.73 -0.05 28.03
CA LYS A 65 -5.92 1.31 27.50
C LYS A 65 -7.41 1.57 27.28
N VAL A 66 -8.01 2.33 28.19
CA VAL A 66 -9.38 2.81 28.02
C VAL A 66 -9.39 3.93 26.97
N ASN A 67 -10.02 3.69 25.83
CA ASN A 67 -10.11 4.68 24.76
C ASN A 67 -11.36 5.57 24.97
N ALA A 68 -11.22 6.88 24.76
CA ALA A 68 -12.26 7.87 25.07
C ALA A 68 -13.47 7.85 24.11
N LYS A 69 -13.51 6.95 23.12
CA LYS A 69 -14.62 6.74 22.18
C LYS A 69 -15.33 5.41 22.48
N GLU A 70 -16.14 5.38 23.54
CA GLU A 70 -17.18 4.37 23.81
C GLU A 70 -16.80 2.87 23.70
N GLN A 71 -15.52 2.50 23.79
CA GLN A 71 -15.03 1.11 23.78
C GLN A 71 -13.84 0.95 24.74
N SER A 72 -13.92 0.01 25.68
CA SER A 72 -12.78 -0.45 26.47
C SER A 72 -12.00 -1.47 25.65
N VAL A 73 -10.78 -1.12 25.25
CA VAL A 73 -9.90 -2.04 24.51
C VAL A 73 -8.82 -2.52 25.47
N THR A 74 -8.93 -3.77 25.90
CA THR A 74 -7.88 -4.41 26.69
C THR A 74 -6.81 -4.93 25.75
N GLN A 75 -5.57 -4.50 25.93
CA GLN A 75 -4.44 -4.88 25.08
C GLN A 75 -3.50 -5.81 25.85
N LEU A 76 -3.34 -7.03 25.36
CA LEU A 76 -2.40 -8.02 25.89
C LEU A 76 -1.15 -8.01 25.00
N ARG A 77 0.03 -7.75 25.59
CA ARG A 77 1.31 -7.70 24.87
C ARG A 77 2.17 -8.90 25.27
N PHE A 78 2.53 -9.72 24.29
CA PHE A 78 3.37 -10.91 24.48
C PHE A 78 4.83 -10.52 24.24
N MET A 79 5.72 -10.86 25.19
CA MET A 79 7.15 -10.49 25.11
C MET A 79 7.98 -11.52 24.31
N ASP A 80 7.50 -12.75 24.17
CA ASP A 80 8.17 -13.80 23.39
C ASP A 80 7.17 -14.78 22.76
N ALA A 81 7.58 -15.39 21.64
CA ALA A 81 6.98 -16.49 20.87
C ALA A 81 5.75 -16.28 19.95
N ASP A 82 5.98 -16.48 18.64
CA ASP A 82 4.98 -16.73 17.57
C ASP A 82 3.98 -17.86 17.91
N THR A 83 4.36 -18.80 18.79
CA THR A 83 3.55 -19.94 19.20
C THR A 83 2.55 -19.60 20.32
N ASP A 84 2.89 -18.66 21.20
CA ASP A 84 2.15 -18.45 22.44
C ASP A 84 0.96 -17.51 22.22
N ALA A 85 1.13 -16.48 21.39
CA ALA A 85 0.03 -15.60 20.98
C ALA A 85 -1.03 -16.34 20.14
N GLN A 86 -0.62 -17.27 19.26
CA GLN A 86 -1.56 -18.08 18.49
C GLN A 86 -2.28 -19.14 19.34
N ALA A 87 -1.55 -19.79 20.26
CA ALA A 87 -2.14 -20.72 21.22
C ALA A 87 -3.14 -20.00 22.13
N PHE A 88 -2.78 -18.82 22.63
CA PHE A 88 -3.65 -18.00 23.48
C PHE A 88 -4.85 -17.45 22.71
N HIS A 89 -4.68 -17.04 21.45
CA HIS A 89 -5.80 -16.67 20.58
C HIS A 89 -6.79 -17.84 20.39
N ARG A 90 -6.30 -19.07 20.18
CA ARG A 90 -7.16 -20.27 20.08
C ARG A 90 -7.90 -20.55 21.39
N ILE A 91 -7.24 -20.38 22.54
CA ILE A 91 -7.84 -20.57 23.86
C ILE A 91 -8.94 -19.53 24.11
N ILE A 92 -8.65 -18.24 23.89
CA ILE A 92 -9.66 -17.16 24.01
C ILE A 92 -10.84 -17.42 23.07
N GLN A 93 -10.58 -17.81 21.83
CA GLN A 93 -11.64 -18.07 20.86
C GLN A 93 -12.49 -19.30 21.24
N SER A 94 -11.93 -20.27 21.96
CA SER A 94 -12.65 -21.44 22.47
C SER A 94 -13.42 -21.20 23.77
N GLU A 95 -12.97 -20.29 24.64
CA GLU A 95 -13.60 -20.01 25.94
C GLU A 95 -14.55 -18.80 25.93
N LEU A 96 -14.34 -17.81 25.05
CA LEU A 96 -15.13 -16.56 25.00
C LEU A 96 -16.10 -16.45 23.80
N GLU A 97 -16.58 -17.57 23.24
CA GLU A 97 -17.57 -17.65 22.14
C GLU A 97 -18.12 -16.32 21.60
N ASP A 98 -17.79 -15.96 20.34
CA ASP A 98 -18.44 -14.97 19.44
C ASP A 98 -18.86 -13.57 19.98
N ARG A 99 -18.61 -13.23 21.25
CA ARG A 99 -19.06 -11.99 21.90
C ARG A 99 -18.01 -10.89 21.92
N VAL A 100 -16.79 -11.18 21.49
CA VAL A 100 -15.65 -10.27 21.61
C VAL A 100 -14.86 -10.23 20.30
N GLU A 101 -14.62 -9.02 19.77
CA GLU A 101 -13.77 -8.84 18.58
C GLU A 101 -12.30 -8.93 19.03
N VAL A 102 -11.67 -10.05 18.72
CA VAL A 102 -10.23 -10.27 18.98
C VAL A 102 -9.47 -9.92 17.70
N LYS A 103 -8.66 -8.86 17.74
CA LYS A 103 -7.74 -8.50 16.64
C LYS A 103 -6.32 -8.77 17.08
N LEU A 104 -5.65 -9.66 16.34
CA LEU A 104 -4.19 -9.79 16.35
C LEU A 104 -3.61 -8.60 15.60
N GLY A 105 -2.70 -7.87 16.23
CA GLY A 105 -1.96 -6.78 15.62
C GLY A 105 -0.51 -6.81 16.08
N ASN A 106 0.36 -6.11 15.36
CA ASN A 106 1.75 -5.97 15.74
C ASN A 106 1.95 -4.59 16.35
N VAL A 107 2.61 -4.51 17.51
CA VAL A 107 2.97 -3.24 18.14
C VAL A 107 4.47 -3.21 18.40
N SER A 108 5.10 -2.07 18.13
CA SER A 108 6.50 -1.90 18.44
C SER A 108 6.73 -2.05 19.96
N GLY A 109 7.71 -2.85 20.38
CA GLY A 109 8.15 -2.94 21.78
C GLY A 109 8.82 -1.66 22.32
N MET A 110 8.61 -0.54 21.64
CA MET A 110 9.20 0.76 21.93
C MET A 110 8.53 1.41 23.16
N PRO A 111 9.31 2.05 24.05
CA PRO A 111 8.76 2.87 25.13
C PRO A 111 7.88 4.01 24.60
N GLU A 112 6.75 4.29 25.27
CA GLU A 112 5.80 5.30 24.79
C GLU A 112 6.38 6.71 24.66
N TRP A 113 7.38 7.06 25.47
CA TRP A 113 8.06 8.35 25.37
C TRP A 113 8.87 8.46 24.07
N LEU A 114 9.47 7.37 23.59
CA LEU A 114 10.23 7.36 22.33
C LEU A 114 9.28 7.42 21.12
N ALA A 115 8.10 6.80 21.24
CA ALA A 115 7.08 6.76 20.20
C ALA A 115 6.54 8.14 19.79
N HIS A 116 6.58 9.13 20.67
CA HIS A 116 6.12 10.49 20.37
C HIS A 116 7.15 11.33 19.58
N PHE A 117 8.43 10.94 19.61
CA PHE A 117 9.53 11.73 19.01
C PHE A 117 10.13 11.08 17.77
N VAL A 118 9.83 9.80 17.51
CA VAL A 118 10.53 8.99 16.51
C VAL A 118 9.55 8.28 15.58
N THR A 119 9.93 8.12 14.31
CA THR A 119 9.14 7.44 13.28
C THR A 119 9.01 5.93 13.50
N GLU A 120 8.13 5.29 12.73
CA GLU A 120 8.01 3.83 12.66
C GLU A 120 9.36 3.16 12.29
N PRO A 121 9.56 1.89 12.70
CA PRO A 121 10.75 1.12 12.33
C PRO A 121 10.87 0.93 10.80
N VAL A 122 12.07 0.58 10.33
CA VAL A 122 12.31 0.30 8.92
C VAL A 122 11.39 -0.82 8.43
N LYS A 123 10.64 -0.55 7.36
CA LYS A 123 9.73 -1.53 6.75
C LYS A 123 10.53 -2.69 6.16
N LEU A 124 10.13 -3.92 6.50
CA LEU A 124 10.77 -5.13 5.99
C LEU A 124 10.07 -5.62 4.72
N GLY A 125 10.85 -6.06 3.74
CA GLY A 125 10.35 -6.60 2.49
C GLY A 125 9.88 -8.04 2.62
N LEU A 126 9.16 -8.50 1.60
CA LEU A 126 8.60 -9.85 1.54
C LEU A 126 9.67 -10.96 1.73
N ASP A 127 10.88 -10.74 1.22
CA ASP A 127 11.99 -11.70 1.35
C ASP A 127 12.47 -11.88 2.81
N LEU A 128 12.14 -10.94 3.70
CA LEU A 128 12.56 -10.93 5.11
C LEU A 128 11.40 -11.31 6.04
N SER A 129 10.21 -10.78 5.80
CA SER A 129 9.02 -11.05 6.63
C SER A 129 8.23 -12.30 6.21
N GLY A 130 8.49 -12.84 5.02
CA GLY A 130 7.61 -13.82 4.37
C GLY A 130 6.25 -13.21 3.98
N GLY A 131 5.41 -14.00 3.30
CA GLY A 131 4.08 -13.61 2.87
C GLY A 131 3.78 -13.97 1.41
N ALA A 132 3.12 -13.07 0.68
CA ALA A 132 2.72 -13.29 -0.71
C ALA A 132 3.03 -12.13 -1.65
N LEU A 133 3.42 -12.48 -2.87
CA LEU A 133 3.56 -11.59 -4.02
C LEU A 133 2.48 -11.95 -5.04
N PHE A 134 1.69 -10.96 -5.44
CA PHE A 134 0.72 -11.05 -6.52
C PHE A 134 1.08 -10.05 -7.62
N VAL A 135 1.00 -10.48 -8.88
CA VAL A 135 1.03 -9.58 -10.04
C VAL A 135 -0.32 -9.71 -10.71
N LEU A 136 -1.07 -8.62 -10.72
CA LEU A 136 -2.37 -8.52 -11.35
C LEU A 136 -2.26 -7.77 -12.66
N GLU A 137 -3.09 -8.12 -13.62
CA GLU A 137 -3.25 -7.38 -14.87
C GLU A 137 -4.64 -6.75 -14.91
N VAL A 138 -4.65 -5.44 -15.14
CA VAL A 138 -5.86 -4.63 -15.26
C VAL A 138 -6.36 -4.73 -16.70
N ASP A 139 -7.55 -5.27 -16.88
CA ASP A 139 -8.22 -5.36 -18.18
C ASP A 139 -8.91 -4.03 -18.51
N VAL A 140 -8.09 -3.13 -19.06
CA VAL A 140 -8.55 -1.80 -19.45
C VAL A 140 -9.49 -1.84 -20.66
N GLU A 141 -9.38 -2.86 -21.52
CA GLU A 141 -10.24 -2.97 -22.70
C GLU A 141 -11.68 -3.31 -22.30
N THR A 142 -11.86 -4.22 -21.34
CA THR A 142 -13.19 -4.50 -20.77
C THR A 142 -13.77 -3.27 -20.06
N ALA A 143 -12.97 -2.52 -19.29
CA ALA A 143 -13.41 -1.28 -18.65
C ALA A 143 -13.85 -0.21 -19.67
N MET A 144 -13.09 -0.06 -20.76
CA MET A 144 -13.43 0.85 -21.86
C MET A 144 -14.73 0.43 -22.55
N LYS A 145 -14.93 -0.87 -22.78
CA LYS A 145 -16.16 -1.41 -23.35
C LYS A 145 -17.38 -1.06 -22.50
N GLU A 146 -17.31 -1.26 -21.19
CA GLU A 146 -18.41 -0.92 -20.27
C GLU A 146 -18.70 0.57 -20.22
N ARG A 147 -17.64 1.39 -20.28
CA ARG A 147 -17.82 2.84 -20.40
C ARG A 147 -18.57 3.22 -21.67
N PHE A 148 -18.21 2.63 -22.81
CA PHE A 148 -18.93 2.85 -24.06
C PHE A 148 -20.36 2.30 -24.01
N ASP A 149 -20.62 1.18 -23.32
CA ASP A 149 -21.98 0.67 -23.10
C ASP A 149 -22.83 1.66 -22.31
N ASN A 150 -22.29 2.25 -21.24
CA ASN A 150 -22.97 3.27 -20.44
C ASN A 150 -23.26 4.56 -21.25
N ILE A 151 -22.29 4.99 -22.07
CA ILE A 151 -22.46 6.13 -22.98
C ILE A 151 -23.52 5.80 -24.04
N ALA A 152 -23.50 4.60 -24.62
CA ALA A 152 -24.46 4.16 -25.62
C ALA A 152 -25.88 4.07 -25.06
N GLN A 153 -26.06 3.64 -23.81
CA GLN A 153 -27.36 3.66 -23.13
C GLN A 153 -27.88 5.09 -22.93
N THR A 154 -27.01 6.00 -22.50
CA THR A 154 -27.36 7.43 -22.32
C THR A 154 -27.72 8.07 -23.67
N LEU A 155 -26.97 7.74 -24.73
CA LEU A 155 -27.27 8.16 -26.09
C LEU A 155 -28.64 7.64 -26.55
N LYS A 156 -28.95 6.33 -26.33
CA LYS A 156 -30.27 5.75 -26.66
C LYS A 156 -31.42 6.50 -25.99
N LEU A 157 -31.26 6.88 -24.72
CA LEU A 157 -32.26 7.67 -24.00
C LEU A 157 -32.42 9.07 -24.60
N THR A 158 -31.30 9.74 -24.88
CA THR A 158 -31.28 11.08 -25.48
C THR A 158 -31.95 11.10 -26.86
N VAL A 159 -31.63 10.11 -27.70
CA VAL A 159 -32.21 9.92 -29.04
C VAL A 159 -33.72 9.69 -28.96
N ARG A 160 -34.17 8.92 -27.96
CA ARG A 160 -35.61 8.68 -27.71
C ARG A 160 -36.32 9.96 -27.28
N HIS A 161 -35.73 10.75 -26.38
CA HIS A 161 -36.27 12.05 -25.98
C HIS A 161 -36.34 13.04 -27.15
N ALA A 162 -35.36 13.01 -28.05
CA ALA A 162 -35.33 13.81 -29.27
C ALA A 162 -36.30 13.32 -30.37
N LYS A 163 -37.05 12.23 -30.13
CA LYS A 163 -38.00 11.61 -31.08
C LYS A 163 -37.38 11.25 -32.44
N LEU A 164 -36.13 10.79 -32.43
CA LEU A 164 -35.47 10.26 -33.63
C LEU A 164 -35.84 8.78 -33.78
N SER A 165 -36.76 8.48 -34.70
CA SER A 165 -37.23 7.12 -34.96
C SER A 165 -36.34 6.40 -35.98
N GLY A 166 -36.17 5.09 -35.83
CA GLY A 166 -35.36 4.26 -36.75
C GLY A 166 -33.85 4.34 -36.54
N THR A 167 -33.38 4.96 -35.45
CA THR A 167 -31.96 5.08 -35.11
C THR A 167 -31.47 3.88 -34.34
N ARG A 168 -30.33 3.31 -34.74
CA ARG A 168 -29.71 2.15 -34.09
C ARG A 168 -28.38 2.56 -33.48
N VAL A 169 -28.25 2.30 -32.18
CA VAL A 169 -27.03 2.54 -31.42
C VAL A 169 -26.44 1.18 -31.06
N GLN A 170 -25.28 0.86 -31.62
CA GLN A 170 -24.54 -0.36 -31.32
C GLN A 170 -23.15 -0.02 -30.82
N ASN A 171 -22.66 -0.76 -29.84
CA ASN A 171 -21.30 -0.59 -29.34
C ASN A 171 -20.32 -1.43 -30.18
N ILE A 172 -19.15 -0.88 -30.49
CA ILE A 172 -18.03 -1.55 -31.16
C ILE A 172 -17.00 -1.90 -30.08
N ASN A 173 -17.39 -2.76 -29.14
CA ASN A 173 -16.51 -3.22 -28.05
C ASN A 173 -15.78 -2.05 -27.33
N ALA A 174 -14.45 -2.05 -27.33
CA ALA A 174 -13.61 -1.08 -26.63
C ALA A 174 -13.17 0.12 -27.51
N ASP A 175 -13.53 0.14 -28.80
CA ASP A 175 -13.02 1.10 -29.77
C ASP A 175 -14.00 2.23 -30.10
N GLY A 176 -15.27 2.13 -29.71
CA GLY A 176 -16.23 3.22 -29.85
C GLY A 176 -17.66 2.75 -30.10
N ILE A 177 -18.56 3.70 -30.41
CA ILE A 177 -19.98 3.43 -30.61
C ILE A 177 -20.34 3.71 -32.08
N THR A 178 -20.98 2.75 -32.76
CA THR A 178 -21.60 2.99 -34.07
C THR A 178 -23.01 3.51 -33.89
N PHE A 179 -23.28 4.62 -34.54
CA PHE A 179 -24.57 5.26 -34.59
C PHE A 179 -25.11 5.24 -36.03
N SER A 180 -26.12 4.42 -36.27
CA SER A 180 -26.78 4.28 -37.57
C SER A 180 -28.11 5.02 -37.57
N PHE A 181 -28.35 5.86 -38.58
CA PHE A 181 -29.52 6.74 -38.66
C PHE A 181 -30.12 6.84 -40.07
N PRO A 182 -31.45 6.99 -40.18
CA PRO A 182 -32.09 7.28 -41.46
C PRO A 182 -31.71 8.68 -41.99
N LYS A 183 -31.50 8.79 -43.31
CA LYS A 183 -31.09 10.02 -44.02
C LYS A 183 -31.99 11.25 -43.74
N VAL A 184 -33.24 11.02 -43.32
CA VAL A 184 -34.28 12.02 -43.00
C VAL A 184 -33.92 12.91 -41.79
N HIS A 185 -33.00 12.48 -40.93
CA HIS A 185 -32.71 13.18 -39.66
C HIS A 185 -31.35 13.91 -39.59
N SER A 186 -30.63 14.05 -40.70
CA SER A 186 -29.25 14.56 -40.72
C SER A 186 -29.05 15.92 -40.01
N THR A 187 -29.97 16.89 -40.16
CA THR A 187 -29.81 18.23 -39.57
C THR A 187 -30.04 18.27 -38.05
N LYS A 188 -31.05 17.55 -37.54
CA LYS A 188 -31.32 17.42 -36.09
C LYS A 188 -30.28 16.56 -35.37
N LEU A 189 -29.64 15.66 -36.12
CA LEU A 189 -28.62 14.77 -35.59
C LEU A 189 -27.33 15.52 -35.25
N HIS A 190 -26.91 16.47 -36.09
CA HIS A 190 -25.74 17.29 -35.80
C HIS A 190 -25.88 18.11 -34.51
N SER A 191 -27.06 18.68 -34.22
CA SER A 191 -27.27 19.39 -32.95
C SER A 191 -27.22 18.45 -31.76
N VAL A 192 -27.92 17.31 -31.81
CA VAL A 192 -27.94 16.34 -30.69
C VAL A 192 -26.55 15.73 -30.48
N MET A 193 -25.78 15.48 -31.54
CA MET A 193 -24.41 14.94 -31.40
C MET A 193 -23.43 15.99 -30.90
N ASN A 194 -23.54 17.25 -31.30
CA ASN A 194 -22.70 18.32 -30.75
C ASN A 194 -23.00 18.53 -29.25
N ASP A 195 -24.28 18.59 -28.87
CA ASP A 195 -24.69 18.70 -27.48
C ASP A 195 -24.18 17.50 -26.66
N PHE A 196 -24.28 16.28 -27.20
CA PHE A 196 -23.81 15.08 -26.52
C PHE A 196 -22.28 15.00 -26.42
N THR A 197 -21.54 15.29 -27.50
CA THR A 197 -20.07 15.27 -27.48
C THR A 197 -19.50 16.36 -26.59
N SER A 198 -20.19 17.51 -26.43
CA SER A 198 -19.79 18.55 -25.47
C SER A 198 -19.86 18.11 -24.01
N GLN A 199 -20.69 17.11 -23.68
CA GLN A 199 -20.82 16.56 -22.32
C GLN A 199 -19.69 15.56 -21.99
N TYR A 200 -19.01 15.02 -23.01
CA TYR A 200 -17.95 14.02 -22.84
C TYR A 200 -16.64 14.55 -23.44
N GLU A 201 -15.79 15.09 -22.57
CA GLU A 201 -14.48 15.62 -22.95
C GLU A 201 -13.66 14.61 -23.78
N GLY A 202 -13.20 15.04 -24.95
CA GLY A 202 -12.33 14.25 -25.84
C GLY A 202 -13.05 13.20 -26.70
N LEU A 203 -14.37 13.07 -26.61
CA LEU A 203 -15.18 12.26 -27.52
C LEU A 203 -15.39 13.02 -28.84
N TYR A 204 -15.17 12.35 -29.96
CA TYR A 204 -15.41 12.92 -31.29
C TYR A 204 -16.22 11.96 -32.17
N SER A 205 -16.95 12.55 -33.12
CA SER A 205 -17.70 11.82 -34.13
C SER A 205 -16.91 11.76 -35.43
N ASN A 206 -16.61 10.56 -35.92
CA ASN A 206 -16.14 10.34 -37.27
C ASN A 206 -17.27 9.82 -38.16
N LYS A 207 -17.43 10.37 -39.35
CA LYS A 207 -18.47 9.94 -40.29
C LYS A 207 -17.89 8.84 -41.17
N VAL A 208 -18.42 7.62 -41.06
CA VAL A 208 -17.93 6.46 -41.83
C VAL A 208 -18.76 6.26 -43.10
N ASP A 209 -20.07 6.53 -43.04
CA ASP A 209 -20.95 6.53 -44.22
C ASP A 209 -22.05 7.62 -44.12
N SER A 210 -22.84 7.76 -45.18
CA SER A 210 -24.01 8.65 -45.30
C SER A 210 -25.00 8.52 -44.14
N ASN A 211 -25.12 7.32 -43.58
CA ASN A 211 -26.07 6.95 -42.54
C ASN A 211 -25.40 6.38 -41.27
N GLU A 212 -24.06 6.37 -41.18
CA GLU A 212 -23.33 5.81 -40.04
C GLU A 212 -22.25 6.74 -39.50
N LEU A 213 -22.23 6.90 -38.18
CA LEU A 213 -21.32 7.77 -37.45
C LEU A 213 -20.68 6.99 -36.30
N HIS A 214 -19.36 7.05 -36.20
CA HIS A 214 -18.58 6.36 -35.18
C HIS A 214 -18.14 7.37 -34.12
N LEU A 215 -18.52 7.15 -32.88
CA LEU A 215 -18.10 7.95 -31.73
C LEU A 215 -16.90 7.28 -31.06
N GLN A 216 -15.77 7.98 -30.97
CA GLN A 216 -14.52 7.48 -30.39
C GLN A 216 -13.84 8.55 -29.54
N TYR A 217 -12.96 8.13 -28.62
CA TYR A 217 -12.08 9.05 -27.90
C TYR A 217 -10.82 9.34 -28.71
N HIS A 218 -10.32 10.58 -28.62
CA HIS A 218 -9.00 10.93 -29.18
C HIS A 218 -7.90 10.00 -28.60
N PRO A 219 -6.87 9.64 -29.37
CA PRO A 219 -5.79 8.75 -28.91
C PRO A 219 -5.12 9.21 -27.60
N GLU A 220 -4.95 10.53 -27.44
CA GLU A 220 -4.38 11.13 -26.22
C GLU A 220 -5.29 10.90 -25.01
N LYS A 221 -6.59 11.23 -25.13
CA LYS A 221 -7.57 10.99 -24.06
C LYS A 221 -7.71 9.50 -23.76
N ARG A 222 -7.68 8.63 -24.78
CA ARG A 222 -7.69 7.17 -24.56
C ARG A 222 -6.50 6.73 -23.71
N SER A 223 -5.28 7.21 -23.99
CA SER A 223 -4.09 6.90 -23.18
C SER A 223 -4.19 7.44 -21.75
N GLU A 224 -4.71 8.66 -21.58
CA GLU A 224 -4.98 9.26 -20.27
C GLU A 224 -5.97 8.40 -19.46
N LEU A 225 -7.09 8.00 -20.06
CA LEU A 225 -8.09 7.14 -19.43
C LEU A 225 -7.50 5.79 -19.05
N ARG A 226 -6.67 5.17 -19.91
CA ARG A 226 -5.97 3.92 -19.57
C ARG A 226 -5.11 4.07 -18.32
N LYS A 227 -4.36 5.19 -18.21
CA LYS A 227 -3.57 5.48 -17.00
C LYS A 227 -4.47 5.68 -15.78
N GLN A 228 -5.58 6.40 -15.92
CA GLN A 228 -6.54 6.62 -14.83
C GLN A 228 -7.11 5.31 -14.29
N TYR A 229 -7.49 4.36 -15.15
CA TYR A 229 -7.97 3.04 -14.70
C TYR A 229 -6.93 2.29 -13.87
N VAL A 230 -5.66 2.34 -14.27
CA VAL A 230 -4.57 1.68 -13.53
C VAL A 230 -4.30 2.39 -12.20
N GLU A 231 -4.27 3.73 -12.17
CA GLU A 231 -4.07 4.50 -10.92
C GLU A 231 -5.24 4.31 -9.93
N GLN A 232 -6.46 4.24 -10.45
CA GLN A 232 -7.64 3.94 -9.64
C GLN A 232 -7.56 2.53 -9.06
N ALA A 233 -7.21 1.53 -9.89
CA ALA A 233 -7.01 0.16 -9.43
C ALA A 233 -5.89 0.08 -8.37
N LEU A 234 -4.78 0.82 -8.52
CA LEU A 234 -3.73 0.90 -7.49
C LEU A 234 -4.26 1.43 -6.16
N THR A 235 -5.10 2.47 -6.20
CA THR A 235 -5.69 3.07 -5.00
C THR A 235 -6.66 2.11 -4.32
N THR A 236 -7.53 1.46 -5.10
CA THR A 236 -8.46 0.43 -4.58
C THR A 236 -7.71 -0.77 -3.98
N MET A 237 -6.64 -1.23 -4.64
CA MET A 237 -5.82 -2.33 -4.12
C MET A 237 -5.09 -1.97 -2.82
N ARG A 238 -4.61 -0.73 -2.69
CA ARG A 238 -4.02 -0.25 -1.45
C ARG A 238 -5.05 -0.27 -0.31
N GLY A 239 -6.25 0.27 -0.55
CA GLY A 239 -7.34 0.24 0.42
C GLY A 239 -7.74 -1.19 0.82
N ARG A 240 -7.79 -2.13 -0.12
CA ARG A 240 -8.06 -3.55 0.13
C ARG A 240 -7.05 -4.20 1.07
N ILE A 241 -5.77 -3.92 0.88
CA ILE A 241 -4.71 -4.50 1.73
C ILE A 241 -4.76 -3.90 3.13
N GLU A 242 -5.06 -2.60 3.24
CA GLU A 242 -5.30 -1.95 4.54
C GLU A 242 -6.49 -2.59 5.28
N GLN A 243 -7.55 -3.00 4.57
CA GLN A 243 -8.70 -3.71 5.17
C GLN A 243 -8.36 -5.12 5.69
N LEU A 244 -7.29 -5.75 5.18
CA LEU A 244 -6.77 -7.00 5.75
C LEU A 244 -6.02 -6.78 7.08
N GLY A 245 -5.89 -5.53 7.53
CA GLY A 245 -5.06 -5.16 8.68
C GLY A 245 -3.58 -5.13 8.35
N ILE A 246 -3.21 -5.09 7.06
CA ILE A 246 -1.83 -5.13 6.60
C ILE A 246 -1.45 -3.74 6.12
N THR A 247 -0.79 -2.96 6.98
CA THR A 247 -0.39 -1.58 6.69
C THR A 247 0.99 -1.50 6.01
N GLU A 248 1.76 -2.58 6.05
CA GLU A 248 3.11 -2.67 5.47
C GLU A 248 3.13 -3.14 4.01
N GLY A 249 1.96 -3.43 3.43
CA GLY A 249 1.85 -3.91 2.06
C GLY A 249 2.34 -2.90 1.02
N VAL A 250 3.06 -3.38 0.00
CA VAL A 250 3.58 -2.55 -1.08
C VAL A 250 2.76 -2.79 -2.34
N VAL A 251 2.09 -1.73 -2.80
CA VAL A 251 1.33 -1.73 -4.06
C VAL A 251 2.02 -0.80 -5.04
N GLN A 252 2.51 -1.36 -6.15
CA GLN A 252 3.25 -0.64 -7.17
C GLN A 252 2.76 -1.01 -8.56
N ARG A 253 2.82 -0.05 -9.48
CA ARG A 253 2.61 -0.30 -10.90
C ARG A 253 3.79 -1.09 -11.46
N GLN A 254 3.52 -2.11 -12.27
CA GLN A 254 4.51 -2.87 -13.03
C GLN A 254 4.19 -2.74 -14.52
N GLY A 255 5.01 -2.00 -15.28
CA GLY A 255 4.75 -1.72 -16.69
C GLY A 255 3.48 -0.90 -16.93
N ASN A 256 2.77 -1.18 -18.03
CA ASN A 256 1.65 -0.33 -18.47
C ASN A 256 0.31 -0.65 -17.81
N THR A 257 -0.01 -1.94 -17.64
CA THR A 257 -1.34 -2.44 -17.21
C THR A 257 -1.27 -3.37 -16.00
N ARG A 258 -0.08 -3.64 -15.45
CA ARG A 258 0.05 -4.58 -14.32
C ARG A 258 0.28 -3.86 -13.00
N ILE A 259 -0.16 -4.51 -11.94
CA ILE A 259 -0.04 -4.06 -10.56
C ILE A 259 0.66 -5.17 -9.77
N ARG A 260 1.79 -4.82 -9.16
CA ARG A 260 2.56 -5.69 -8.27
C ARG A 260 2.18 -5.38 -6.83
N ILE A 261 1.75 -6.42 -6.12
CA ILE A 261 1.31 -6.35 -4.73
C ILE A 261 2.18 -7.28 -3.90
N GLU A 262 2.85 -6.74 -2.90
CA GLU A 262 3.56 -7.50 -1.87
C GLU A 262 2.83 -7.35 -0.54
N ILE A 263 2.51 -8.49 0.06
CA ILE A 263 1.80 -8.56 1.33
C ILE A 263 2.71 -9.28 2.32
N PRO A 264 3.51 -8.55 3.10
CA PRO A 264 4.36 -9.15 4.11
C PRO A 264 3.51 -9.70 5.26
N GLY A 265 3.91 -10.85 5.82
CA GLY A 265 3.30 -11.42 7.02
C GLY A 265 1.85 -11.88 6.87
N VAL A 266 1.35 -12.10 5.65
CA VAL A 266 -0.04 -12.53 5.44
C VAL A 266 -0.29 -13.92 6.06
N LYS A 267 -1.21 -13.99 7.05
CA LYS A 267 -1.54 -15.22 7.77
C LYS A 267 -2.49 -16.13 6.98
N ASP A 268 -3.52 -15.56 6.35
CA ASP A 268 -4.47 -16.28 5.47
C ASP A 268 -4.32 -15.84 4.01
N LEU A 269 -3.67 -16.70 3.23
CA LEU A 269 -3.41 -16.45 1.82
C LEU A 269 -4.68 -16.52 0.96
N GLN A 270 -5.62 -17.41 1.29
CA GLN A 270 -6.83 -17.61 0.49
C GLN A 270 -7.75 -16.40 0.65
N GLN A 271 -7.88 -15.88 1.86
CA GLN A 271 -8.64 -14.66 2.11
C GLN A 271 -8.03 -13.45 1.39
N ALA A 272 -6.70 -13.30 1.43
CA ALA A 272 -6.01 -12.23 0.72
C ALA A 272 -6.19 -12.33 -0.81
N GLU A 273 -6.06 -13.53 -1.36
CA GLU A 273 -6.29 -13.80 -2.79
C GLU A 273 -7.72 -13.47 -3.21
N ARG A 274 -8.73 -13.85 -2.40
CA ARG A 274 -10.12 -13.49 -2.67
C ARG A 274 -10.33 -11.99 -2.63
N LEU A 275 -9.80 -11.28 -1.63
CA LEU A 275 -10.02 -9.83 -1.53
C LEU A 275 -9.32 -9.04 -2.66
N ILE A 276 -8.15 -9.49 -3.11
CA ILE A 276 -7.34 -8.81 -4.12
C ILE A 276 -7.72 -9.22 -5.54
N GLY A 277 -8.03 -10.49 -5.75
CA GLY A 277 -8.46 -11.04 -7.04
C GLY A 277 -9.95 -10.78 -7.34
N ALA A 278 -10.81 -10.61 -6.33
CA ALA A 278 -12.23 -10.39 -6.58
C ALA A 278 -12.47 -9.02 -7.17
N THR A 279 -12.87 -8.97 -8.43
CA THR A 279 -13.49 -7.80 -9.08
C THR A 279 -14.95 -7.66 -8.66
N ALA A 280 -15.19 -7.80 -7.36
CA ALA A 280 -16.50 -7.73 -6.75
C ALA A 280 -17.07 -6.32 -6.92
N GLY A 281 -18.16 -6.23 -7.68
CA GLY A 281 -19.00 -5.06 -7.82
C GLY A 281 -20.36 -5.31 -7.17
N LEU A 282 -20.93 -4.28 -6.55
CA LEU A 282 -22.35 -4.27 -6.22
C LEU A 282 -23.09 -3.30 -7.13
N SER A 283 -24.31 -3.68 -7.48
CA SER A 283 -25.24 -2.81 -8.18
C SER A 283 -26.65 -3.02 -7.65
N PHE A 284 -27.37 -1.91 -7.49
CA PHE A 284 -28.73 -1.91 -6.94
C PHE A 284 -29.71 -1.62 -8.05
N HIS A 285 -30.66 -2.53 -8.26
CA HIS A 285 -31.57 -2.48 -9.39
C HIS A 285 -33.04 -2.47 -8.95
N GLN A 286 -33.83 -1.70 -9.69
CA GLN A 286 -35.27 -1.77 -9.63
C GLN A 286 -35.78 -2.95 -10.48
N PHE A 287 -36.88 -3.56 -10.06
CA PHE A 287 -37.59 -4.55 -10.87
C PHE A 287 -38.20 -3.89 -12.12
N ALA A 288 -38.12 -4.58 -13.25
CA ALA A 288 -38.55 -4.08 -14.55
C ALA A 288 -40.02 -3.69 -14.61
N GLU A 289 -40.89 -4.38 -13.87
CA GLU A 289 -42.33 -4.09 -13.78
C GLU A 289 -42.62 -2.67 -13.26
N PHE A 290 -41.75 -2.17 -12.37
CA PHE A 290 -41.90 -0.85 -11.77
C PHE A 290 -41.04 0.22 -12.43
N ALA A 291 -40.16 -0.18 -13.35
CA ALA A 291 -39.28 0.73 -14.06
C ALA A 291 -40.01 1.34 -15.26
N LYS A 292 -39.93 2.67 -15.41
CA LYS A 292 -40.38 3.37 -16.63
C LYS A 292 -39.45 3.15 -17.83
N SER A 293 -38.35 2.41 -17.65
CA SER A 293 -37.33 2.14 -18.67
C SER A 293 -37.69 0.90 -19.48
N GLY A 294 -37.52 0.96 -20.80
CA GLY A 294 -37.78 -0.17 -21.70
C GLY A 294 -36.61 -1.18 -21.80
N ALA A 295 -35.44 -0.86 -21.25
CA ALA A 295 -34.30 -1.76 -21.24
C ALA A 295 -34.32 -2.61 -19.96
N THR A 296 -34.49 -3.92 -20.13
CA THR A 296 -34.59 -4.89 -19.04
C THR A 296 -33.49 -5.94 -19.14
N THR A 297 -32.86 -6.27 -18.02
CA THR A 297 -31.93 -7.39 -17.91
C THR A 297 -32.64 -8.54 -17.20
N ARG A 298 -32.46 -9.76 -17.70
CA ARG A 298 -32.96 -10.97 -17.05
C ARG A 298 -31.79 -11.64 -16.34
N ILE A 299 -31.95 -11.91 -15.06
CA ILE A 299 -30.97 -12.63 -14.25
C ILE A 299 -31.66 -13.85 -13.68
N ASP A 300 -31.11 -15.03 -14.00
CA ASP A 300 -31.62 -16.29 -13.51
C ASP A 300 -30.81 -16.67 -12.26
N ASP A 301 -31.48 -16.70 -11.11
CA ASP A 301 -30.88 -17.03 -9.81
C ASP A 301 -31.50 -18.31 -9.23
N GLN A 302 -30.69 -19.15 -8.57
CA GLN A 302 -31.16 -20.42 -8.01
C GLN A 302 -32.10 -20.24 -6.81
N LYS A 303 -31.93 -19.17 -6.03
CA LYS A 303 -32.69 -18.90 -4.79
C LYS A 303 -33.89 -18.01 -5.05
N PHE A 304 -33.76 -17.03 -5.95
CA PHE A 304 -34.82 -16.04 -6.22
C PHE A 304 -35.56 -16.27 -7.54
N GLY A 305 -35.17 -17.27 -8.33
CA GLY A 305 -35.74 -17.54 -9.65
C GLY A 305 -35.30 -16.52 -10.70
N SER A 306 -36.05 -16.45 -11.79
CA SER A 306 -35.77 -15.52 -12.88
C SER A 306 -36.30 -14.12 -12.56
N LEU A 307 -35.40 -13.17 -12.34
CA LEU A 307 -35.74 -11.78 -12.07
C LEU A 307 -35.55 -10.93 -13.32
N LYS A 308 -36.57 -10.13 -13.66
CA LYS A 308 -36.46 -9.08 -14.68
C LYS A 308 -36.18 -7.75 -13.99
N LEU A 309 -35.01 -7.19 -14.23
CA LEU A 309 -34.53 -5.96 -13.60
C LEU A 309 -34.35 -4.85 -14.63
N ALA A 310 -34.41 -3.60 -14.20
CA ALA A 310 -34.04 -2.46 -15.02
C ALA A 310 -32.55 -2.54 -15.38
N ALA A 311 -32.20 -2.35 -16.65
CA ALA A 311 -30.81 -2.47 -17.10
C ALA A 311 -29.87 -1.42 -16.47
N LYS A 312 -30.40 -0.23 -16.12
CA LYS A 312 -29.63 0.82 -15.47
C LYS A 312 -29.70 0.65 -13.94
N PRO A 313 -28.55 0.54 -13.24
CA PRO A 313 -28.53 0.52 -11.78
C PRO A 313 -28.95 1.89 -11.21
N ILE A 314 -29.54 1.87 -10.01
CA ILE A 314 -29.87 3.06 -9.22
C ILE A 314 -28.58 3.73 -8.76
N PHE A 315 -27.68 2.92 -8.18
CA PHE A 315 -26.31 3.26 -7.81
C PHE A 315 -25.47 1.97 -7.74
N THR A 316 -24.16 2.14 -7.67
CA THR A 316 -23.15 1.07 -7.68
C THR A 316 -22.33 1.08 -6.39
N GLY A 317 -21.52 0.03 -6.19
CA GLY A 317 -20.63 -0.10 -5.04
C GLY A 317 -19.63 1.06 -4.89
N SER A 318 -19.31 1.78 -5.97
CA SER A 318 -18.47 2.99 -5.94
C SER A 318 -19.06 4.13 -5.10
N ASN A 319 -20.37 4.13 -4.85
CA ASN A 319 -21.04 5.11 -4.00
C ASN A 319 -21.14 4.68 -2.53
N ILE A 320 -20.47 3.58 -2.14
CA ILE A 320 -20.42 3.11 -0.75
C ILE A 320 -19.14 3.64 -0.11
N SER A 321 -19.30 4.39 0.98
CA SER A 321 -18.20 4.97 1.77
C SER A 321 -17.76 4.07 2.93
N ASP A 322 -18.69 3.34 3.55
CA ASP A 322 -18.39 2.38 4.61
C ASP A 322 -19.40 1.22 4.63
N ALA A 323 -18.95 0.08 5.12
CA ALA A 323 -19.76 -1.13 5.30
C ALA A 323 -19.32 -1.91 6.54
N GLN A 324 -20.29 -2.24 7.40
CA GLN A 324 -20.07 -2.92 8.68
C GLN A 324 -21.04 -4.09 8.85
N MET A 325 -20.55 -5.20 9.36
CA MET A 325 -21.40 -6.32 9.76
C MET A 325 -22.16 -5.95 11.05
N GLY A 326 -23.43 -6.30 11.10
CA GLY A 326 -24.29 -6.12 12.26
C GLY A 326 -25.24 -7.29 12.45
N ARG A 327 -26.11 -7.18 13.45
CA ARG A 327 -27.19 -8.15 13.71
C ARG A 327 -28.51 -7.39 13.90
N ASP A 328 -29.59 -7.96 13.39
CA ASP A 328 -30.96 -7.49 13.64
C ASP A 328 -31.37 -7.79 15.09
N GLU A 329 -32.51 -7.25 15.55
CA GLU A 329 -33.08 -7.49 16.89
C GLU A 329 -33.31 -8.99 17.18
N ARG A 330 -33.47 -9.79 16.13
CA ARG A 330 -33.64 -11.25 16.19
C ARG A 330 -32.32 -12.04 16.11
N GLY A 331 -31.17 -11.35 16.12
CA GLY A 331 -29.84 -11.95 16.00
C GLY A 331 -29.44 -12.37 14.58
N ILE A 332 -30.26 -12.08 13.57
CA ILE A 332 -29.99 -12.41 12.16
C ILE A 332 -28.88 -11.49 11.63
N PRO A 333 -27.83 -12.01 10.98
CA PRO A 333 -26.77 -11.18 10.42
C PRO A 333 -27.28 -10.21 9.34
N LEU A 334 -26.74 -8.99 9.35
CA LEU A 334 -26.99 -7.95 8.35
C LEU A 334 -25.71 -7.18 8.02
N VAL A 335 -25.72 -6.42 6.92
CA VAL A 335 -24.63 -5.49 6.57
C VAL A 335 -25.17 -4.08 6.55
N ASN A 336 -24.67 -3.23 7.44
CA ASN A 336 -24.95 -1.80 7.46
C ASN A 336 -24.09 -1.09 6.42
N LEU A 337 -24.71 -0.27 5.58
CA LEU A 337 -24.06 0.50 4.52
C LEU A 337 -24.15 1.99 4.80
N VAL A 338 -23.08 2.70 4.48
CA VAL A 338 -23.03 4.16 4.47
C VAL A 338 -22.66 4.60 3.05
N LEU A 339 -23.56 5.29 2.40
CA LEU A 339 -23.35 5.87 1.08
C LEU A 339 -22.63 7.22 1.19
N ASP A 340 -21.90 7.57 0.13
CA ASP A 340 -21.42 8.93 -0.10
C ASP A 340 -22.59 9.90 -0.37
N SER A 341 -22.29 11.19 -0.57
CA SER A 341 -23.31 12.20 -0.84
C SER A 341 -24.11 11.91 -2.12
N GLU A 342 -23.44 11.50 -3.20
CA GLU A 342 -24.08 11.26 -4.50
C GLU A 342 -25.01 10.03 -4.45
N GLY A 343 -24.56 8.94 -3.85
CA GLY A 343 -25.32 7.73 -3.60
C GLY A 343 -26.48 7.97 -2.66
N GLY A 344 -26.27 8.75 -1.60
CA GLY A 344 -27.31 9.15 -0.65
C GLY A 344 -28.44 9.93 -1.33
N ASP A 345 -28.11 10.89 -2.20
CA ASP A 345 -29.11 11.67 -2.95
C ASP A 345 -29.87 10.82 -3.97
N LYS A 346 -29.18 9.92 -4.69
CA LYS A 346 -29.80 8.94 -5.60
C LYS A 346 -30.75 8.02 -4.84
N MET A 347 -30.32 7.47 -3.71
CA MET A 347 -31.12 6.56 -2.88
C MET A 347 -32.33 7.26 -2.26
N SER A 348 -32.16 8.47 -1.75
CA SER A 348 -33.24 9.28 -1.17
C SER A 348 -34.31 9.62 -2.21
N SER A 349 -33.88 10.06 -3.40
CA SER A 349 -34.79 10.37 -4.51
C SER A 349 -35.52 9.12 -5.04
N PHE A 350 -34.81 7.99 -5.12
CA PHE A 350 -35.37 6.72 -5.58
C PHE A 350 -36.36 6.13 -4.56
N SER A 351 -35.98 6.04 -3.30
CA SER A 351 -36.80 5.43 -2.24
C SER A 351 -38.08 6.23 -1.99
N LYS A 352 -38.04 7.57 -2.04
CA LYS A 352 -39.22 8.44 -1.91
C LYS A 352 -40.34 8.11 -2.89
N SER A 353 -40.02 7.66 -4.10
CA SER A 353 -41.01 7.35 -5.16
C SER A 353 -41.34 5.85 -5.29
N ASN A 354 -40.68 5.00 -4.49
CA ASN A 354 -40.74 3.54 -4.62
C ASN A 354 -40.95 2.81 -3.28
N ILE A 355 -41.57 3.48 -2.31
CA ILE A 355 -42.00 2.87 -1.03
C ILE A 355 -42.90 1.65 -1.31
N GLY A 356 -42.64 0.54 -0.61
CA GLY A 356 -43.34 -0.73 -0.74
C GLY A 356 -42.89 -1.59 -1.92
N LYS A 357 -42.04 -1.09 -2.82
CA LYS A 357 -41.58 -1.84 -4.00
C LYS A 357 -40.29 -2.62 -3.70
N PRO A 358 -40.09 -3.78 -4.35
CA PRO A 358 -38.88 -4.56 -4.19
C PRO A 358 -37.68 -3.92 -4.93
N MET A 359 -36.51 -4.06 -4.33
CA MET A 359 -35.20 -3.70 -4.88
C MET A 359 -34.30 -4.92 -4.82
N ALA A 360 -33.58 -5.19 -5.91
CA ALA A 360 -32.61 -6.28 -5.98
C ALA A 360 -31.18 -5.73 -5.82
N THR A 361 -30.37 -6.45 -5.06
CA THR A 361 -28.93 -6.20 -4.93
C THR A 361 -28.20 -7.29 -5.69
N LEU A 362 -27.47 -6.89 -6.73
CA LEU A 362 -26.67 -7.78 -7.55
C LEU A 362 -25.21 -7.66 -7.17
N PHE A 363 -24.58 -8.82 -7.06
CA PHE A 363 -23.13 -8.95 -6.98
C PHE A 363 -22.60 -9.43 -8.31
N SER A 364 -21.63 -8.70 -8.83
CA SER A 364 -20.91 -9.06 -10.04
C SER A 364 -19.47 -9.39 -9.72
N GLU A 365 -18.95 -10.43 -10.36
CA GLU A 365 -17.53 -10.77 -10.33
C GLU A 365 -17.08 -11.14 -11.74
N TYR A 366 -15.83 -10.84 -12.09
CA TYR A 366 -15.25 -11.27 -13.35
C TYR A 366 -14.40 -12.50 -13.11
N LEU A 367 -14.75 -13.59 -13.79
CA LEU A 367 -13.94 -14.79 -13.83
C LEU A 367 -13.31 -14.95 -15.21
N LEU A 368 -12.14 -15.55 -15.22
CA LEU A 368 -11.43 -15.91 -16.45
C LEU A 368 -12.03 -17.22 -16.97
N ASP A 369 -12.58 -17.21 -18.19
CA ASP A 369 -13.05 -18.43 -18.84
C ASP A 369 -11.87 -19.27 -19.35
N GLU A 370 -12.12 -20.53 -19.73
CA GLU A 370 -11.13 -21.47 -20.26
C GLU A 370 -10.36 -20.92 -21.48
N GLN A 371 -10.94 -19.98 -22.23
CA GLN A 371 -10.27 -19.33 -23.37
C GLN A 371 -9.51 -18.04 -23.02
N GLY A 372 -9.39 -17.69 -21.73
CA GLY A 372 -8.64 -16.52 -21.30
C GLY A 372 -9.43 -15.19 -21.38
N VAL A 373 -10.74 -15.25 -21.59
CA VAL A 373 -11.61 -14.06 -21.71
C VAL A 373 -12.32 -13.80 -20.39
N MET A 374 -12.31 -12.55 -19.93
CA MET A 374 -13.02 -12.12 -18.73
C MET A 374 -14.53 -12.16 -18.96
N GLN A 375 -15.23 -12.98 -18.19
CA GLN A 375 -16.69 -13.06 -18.18
C GLN A 375 -17.24 -12.54 -16.86
N LYS A 376 -18.20 -11.62 -16.98
CA LYS A 376 -18.93 -11.06 -15.84
C LYS A 376 -20.02 -12.04 -15.42
N ILE A 377 -19.96 -12.52 -14.19
CA ILE A 377 -20.99 -13.35 -13.57
C ILE A 377 -21.75 -12.47 -12.59
N GLU A 378 -23.07 -12.44 -12.70
CA GLU A 378 -23.95 -11.69 -11.82
C GLU A 378 -24.83 -12.64 -11.01
N ARG A 379 -24.89 -12.43 -9.69
CA ARG A 379 -25.71 -13.20 -8.75
C ARG A 379 -26.53 -12.28 -7.87
N VAL A 380 -27.74 -12.71 -7.52
CA VAL A 380 -28.62 -11.91 -6.66
C VAL A 380 -28.29 -12.23 -5.20
N ILE A 381 -27.79 -11.24 -4.45
CA ILE A 381 -27.47 -11.45 -3.02
C ILE A 381 -28.71 -11.19 -2.17
N ASN A 382 -29.51 -10.18 -2.51
CA ASN A 382 -30.68 -9.82 -1.72
C ASN A 382 -31.80 -9.23 -2.57
N VAL A 383 -33.03 -9.52 -2.18
CA VAL A 383 -34.25 -8.86 -2.66
C VAL A 383 -35.02 -8.38 -1.43
N ALA A 384 -35.15 -7.07 -1.29
CA ALA A 384 -35.80 -6.45 -0.14
C ALA A 384 -36.79 -5.37 -0.58
N ASN A 385 -37.88 -5.21 0.17
CA ASN A 385 -38.85 -4.13 -0.05
C ASN A 385 -38.40 -2.85 0.63
N ILE A 386 -38.56 -1.73 -0.05
CA ILE A 386 -38.28 -0.40 0.50
C ILE A 386 -39.38 -0.06 1.51
N GLN A 387 -39.03 0.07 2.79
CA GLN A 387 -39.98 0.38 3.86
C GLN A 387 -40.11 1.90 4.09
N PRO A 388 -39.14 2.60 4.70
CA PRO A 388 -39.15 4.07 4.71
C PRO A 388 -38.37 4.64 3.51
N GLN A 389 -38.44 5.97 3.36
CA GLN A 389 -37.46 6.68 2.56
C GLN A 389 -36.07 6.42 3.16
N LEU A 390 -35.16 5.90 2.35
CA LEU A 390 -33.79 5.58 2.73
C LEU A 390 -32.91 6.79 2.47
N GLY A 391 -32.14 7.20 3.48
CA GLY A 391 -31.13 8.24 3.33
C GLY A 391 -29.81 7.67 2.83
N ASN A 392 -28.70 8.18 3.36
CA ASN A 392 -27.36 7.68 3.11
C ASN A 392 -27.01 6.40 3.91
N ARG A 393 -27.86 5.97 4.85
CA ARG A 393 -27.63 4.77 5.67
C ARG A 393 -28.79 3.80 5.51
N PHE A 394 -28.47 2.54 5.21
CA PHE A 394 -29.43 1.45 5.16
C PHE A 394 -28.72 0.10 5.36
N SER A 395 -29.50 -0.97 5.57
CA SER A 395 -28.95 -2.29 5.89
C SER A 395 -29.41 -3.33 4.87
N ILE A 396 -28.48 -4.19 4.43
CA ILE A 396 -28.78 -5.43 3.70
C ILE A 396 -29.12 -6.48 4.76
N THR A 397 -30.41 -6.80 4.90
CA THR A 397 -30.91 -7.76 5.88
C THR A 397 -30.90 -9.20 5.35
N ASN A 398 -31.09 -10.17 6.26
CA ASN A 398 -31.26 -11.59 5.95
C ASN A 398 -30.03 -12.24 5.30
N MET A 399 -28.83 -11.89 5.79
CA MET A 399 -27.60 -12.55 5.36
C MET A 399 -27.55 -13.99 5.90
N PRO A 400 -27.08 -14.96 5.11
CA PRO A 400 -27.14 -16.38 5.46
C PRO A 400 -26.18 -16.78 6.58
N SER A 401 -25.05 -16.09 6.74
CA SER A 401 -24.10 -16.34 7.81
C SER A 401 -23.37 -15.07 8.24
N ILE A 402 -22.82 -15.09 9.46
CA ILE A 402 -21.96 -14.01 9.99
C ILE A 402 -20.71 -13.86 9.13
N THR A 403 -20.13 -14.98 8.71
CA THR A 403 -18.93 -15.01 7.86
C THR A 403 -19.20 -14.33 6.52
N GLU A 404 -20.30 -14.65 5.85
CA GLU A 404 -20.66 -14.00 4.58
C GLU A 404 -20.98 -12.51 4.76
N ALA A 405 -21.64 -12.13 5.85
CA ALA A 405 -21.87 -10.72 6.18
C ALA A 405 -20.55 -9.96 6.40
N LYS A 406 -19.58 -10.59 7.07
CA LYS A 406 -18.23 -10.04 7.29
C LYS A 406 -17.46 -9.91 5.98
N GLU A 407 -17.45 -10.94 5.15
CA GLU A 407 -16.78 -10.94 3.85
C GLU A 407 -17.37 -9.88 2.92
N LEU A 408 -18.71 -9.81 2.82
CA LEU A 408 -19.38 -8.79 2.04
C LEU A 408 -19.03 -7.39 2.57
N ALA A 409 -19.10 -7.15 3.89
CA ALA A 409 -18.73 -5.86 4.46
C ALA A 409 -17.27 -5.45 4.14
N LEU A 410 -16.33 -6.40 4.17
CA LEU A 410 -14.94 -6.16 3.78
C LEU A 410 -14.82 -5.78 2.30
N LEU A 411 -15.47 -6.53 1.40
CA LEU A 411 -15.48 -6.26 -0.04
C LEU A 411 -16.07 -4.89 -0.38
N LEU A 412 -17.10 -4.45 0.36
CA LEU A 412 -17.75 -3.16 0.13
C LEU A 412 -16.93 -1.99 0.65
N ARG A 413 -16.29 -2.15 1.82
CA ARG A 413 -15.39 -1.11 2.36
C ARG A 413 -14.13 -0.95 1.54
N ALA A 414 -13.68 -2.04 0.94
CA ALA A 414 -12.58 -2.08 -0.01
C ALA A 414 -12.85 -1.32 -1.33
N GLY A 415 -14.11 -1.00 -1.63
CA GLY A 415 -14.51 -0.32 -2.86
C GLY A 415 -14.58 -1.24 -4.09
N SER A 416 -15.39 -0.83 -5.07
CA SER A 416 -15.47 -1.49 -6.37
C SER A 416 -14.28 -1.14 -7.26
N LEU A 417 -13.88 -2.06 -8.12
CA LEU A 417 -12.90 -1.80 -9.18
C LEU A 417 -13.64 -1.34 -10.44
N ASP A 418 -13.21 -0.22 -11.02
CA ASP A 418 -13.76 0.30 -12.28
C ASP A 418 -13.27 -0.50 -13.50
N ALA A 419 -12.17 -1.24 -13.34
CA ALA A 419 -11.60 -2.11 -14.35
C ALA A 419 -11.37 -3.51 -13.76
N PRO A 420 -11.79 -4.57 -14.47
CA PRO A 420 -11.52 -5.92 -14.02
C PRO A 420 -10.02 -6.19 -13.90
N VAL A 421 -9.64 -7.02 -12.94
CA VAL A 421 -8.27 -7.50 -12.75
C VAL A 421 -8.26 -9.02 -12.68
N HIS A 422 -7.14 -9.61 -13.07
CA HIS A 422 -6.87 -11.03 -12.84
C HIS A 422 -5.42 -11.23 -12.42
N ILE A 423 -5.16 -12.32 -11.70
CA ILE A 423 -3.82 -12.64 -11.19
C ILE A 423 -3.04 -13.33 -12.31
N VAL A 424 -1.95 -12.70 -12.77
CA VAL A 424 -1.02 -13.25 -13.78
C VAL A 424 0.09 -14.06 -13.12
N GLN A 425 0.54 -13.63 -11.93
CA GLN A 425 1.60 -14.30 -11.19
C GLN A 425 1.32 -14.30 -9.70
N LYS A 426 1.61 -15.43 -9.05
CA LYS A 426 1.54 -15.60 -7.61
C LYS A 426 2.84 -16.26 -7.12
N ARG A 427 3.47 -15.70 -6.09
CA ARG A 427 4.62 -16.29 -5.41
C ARG A 427 4.41 -16.18 -3.90
N ILE A 428 4.58 -17.29 -3.20
CA ILE A 428 4.45 -17.37 -1.75
C ILE A 428 5.85 -17.57 -1.18
N ILE A 429 6.21 -16.80 -0.17
CA ILE A 429 7.50 -16.91 0.52
C ILE A 429 7.19 -17.25 1.97
N ASN A 430 7.68 -18.38 2.45
CA ASN A 430 7.43 -18.82 3.82
C ASN A 430 8.26 -17.98 4.80
N ALA A 431 7.64 -17.57 5.92
CA ALA A 431 8.26 -16.73 6.95
C ALA A 431 9.57 -17.34 7.51
N SER A 432 9.64 -18.66 7.65
CA SER A 432 10.84 -19.37 8.14
C SER A 432 12.06 -19.23 7.24
N LEU A 433 11.86 -19.02 5.93
CA LEU A 433 12.94 -18.76 4.99
C LEU A 433 13.46 -17.32 5.14
N GLY A 434 12.55 -16.37 5.36
CA GLY A 434 12.86 -14.97 5.60
C GLY A 434 13.65 -14.76 6.89
N GLU A 435 13.22 -15.37 8.00
CA GLU A 435 13.90 -15.28 9.29
C GLU A 435 15.37 -15.76 9.21
N LYS A 436 15.60 -16.90 8.53
CA LYS A 436 16.96 -17.42 8.29
C LYS A 436 17.79 -16.45 7.45
N ASN A 437 17.20 -15.86 6.41
CA ASN A 437 17.88 -14.89 5.55
C ASN A 437 18.23 -13.60 6.30
N VAL A 438 17.35 -13.11 7.18
CA VAL A 438 17.62 -11.97 8.06
C VAL A 438 18.78 -12.27 8.99
N LYS A 439 18.76 -13.41 9.69
CA LYS A 439 19.83 -13.84 10.61
C LYS A 439 21.17 -13.94 9.89
N ASN A 440 21.21 -14.62 8.74
CA ASN A 440 22.43 -14.77 7.95
C ASN A 440 22.94 -13.42 7.40
N GLY A 441 22.03 -12.54 6.96
CA GLY A 441 22.37 -11.20 6.49
C GLY A 441 22.96 -10.32 7.60
N MET A 442 22.39 -10.38 8.81
CA MET A 442 22.93 -9.69 10.00
C MET A 442 24.29 -10.25 10.40
N TYR A 443 24.50 -11.57 10.36
CA TYR A 443 25.82 -12.17 10.61
C TYR A 443 26.85 -11.74 9.57
N ALA A 444 26.50 -11.69 8.29
CA ALA A 444 27.38 -11.20 7.23
C ALA A 444 27.75 -9.73 7.42
N LEU A 445 26.76 -8.88 7.77
CA LEU A 445 26.98 -7.46 8.08
C LEU A 445 27.90 -7.28 9.29
N ALA A 446 27.64 -8.01 10.38
CA ALA A 446 28.44 -7.94 11.61
C ALA A 446 29.88 -8.39 11.37
N LEU A 447 30.07 -9.50 10.66
CA LEU A 447 31.40 -10.02 10.30
C LEU A 447 32.14 -9.04 9.38
N GLY A 448 31.48 -8.52 8.34
CA GLY A 448 32.07 -7.54 7.42
C GLY A 448 32.48 -6.24 8.13
N LEU A 449 31.61 -5.73 9.02
CA LEU A 449 31.90 -4.55 9.83
C LEU A 449 33.07 -4.81 10.79
N MET A 450 33.10 -5.95 11.47
CA MET A 450 34.19 -6.33 12.39
C MET A 450 35.53 -6.42 11.67
N LEU A 451 35.61 -7.15 10.55
CA LEU A 451 36.84 -7.27 9.76
C LEU A 451 37.32 -5.90 9.25
N THR A 452 36.40 -5.08 8.77
CA THR A 452 36.73 -3.73 8.25
C THR A 452 37.24 -2.82 9.37
N MET A 453 36.61 -2.87 10.56
CA MET A 453 37.07 -2.10 11.72
C MET A 453 38.45 -2.52 12.21
N ILE A 454 38.72 -3.83 12.23
CA ILE A 454 40.04 -4.37 12.58
C ILE A 454 41.07 -3.89 11.56
N PHE A 455 40.77 -3.99 10.26
CA PHE A 455 41.65 -3.50 9.21
C PHE A 455 41.98 -2.01 9.38
N MET A 456 40.96 -1.17 9.57
CA MET A 456 41.16 0.27 9.75
C MET A 456 41.97 0.58 11.01
N PHE A 457 41.72 -0.13 12.10
CA PHE A 457 42.48 0.02 13.33
C PHE A 457 43.94 -0.40 13.17
N VAL A 458 44.23 -1.51 12.50
CA VAL A 458 45.61 -2.01 12.33
C VAL A 458 46.42 -1.10 11.40
N PHE A 459 45.87 -0.73 10.23
CA PHE A 459 46.62 0.03 9.22
C PHE A 459 46.71 1.53 9.55
N TYR A 460 45.62 2.14 10.02
CA TYR A 460 45.57 3.60 10.27
C TYR A 460 45.66 3.97 11.75
N ARG A 461 45.78 2.98 12.65
CA ARG A 461 45.95 3.14 14.09
C ARG A 461 44.88 4.06 14.67
N ARG A 462 45.31 5.27 15.00
CA ARG A 462 44.56 6.31 15.68
C ARG A 462 43.57 7.04 14.78
N LEU A 463 43.91 7.28 13.51
CA LEU A 463 42.95 7.76 12.50
C LEU A 463 41.93 6.68 12.16
N GLY A 464 42.31 5.41 12.26
CA GLY A 464 41.42 4.25 12.16
C GLY A 464 40.27 4.28 13.16
N LEU A 465 40.49 4.75 14.39
CA LEU A 465 39.42 4.89 15.40
C LEU A 465 38.36 5.92 14.99
N ILE A 466 38.76 7.02 14.35
CA ILE A 466 37.82 8.01 13.82
C ILE A 466 36.99 7.40 12.70
N ALA A 467 37.64 6.68 11.78
CA ALA A 467 36.93 5.99 10.70
C ALA A 467 35.96 4.94 11.24
N ASN A 468 36.33 4.19 12.28
CA ASN A 468 35.44 3.21 12.92
C ASN A 468 34.22 3.89 13.57
N LEU A 469 34.42 5.03 14.25
CA LEU A 469 33.29 5.76 14.82
C LEU A 469 32.40 6.38 13.74
N ALA A 470 33.00 6.95 12.68
CA ALA A 470 32.27 7.47 11.53
C ALA A 470 31.47 6.37 10.82
N LEU A 471 32.02 5.16 10.73
CA LEU A 471 31.35 3.98 10.17
C LEU A 471 30.12 3.57 11.00
N LEU A 472 30.24 3.56 12.33
CA LEU A 472 29.09 3.29 13.22
C LEU A 472 27.99 4.34 13.04
N PHE A 473 28.36 5.62 13.01
CA PHE A 473 27.41 6.69 12.73
C PHE A 473 26.83 6.61 11.32
N ASN A 474 27.59 6.13 10.33
CA ASN A 474 27.09 5.93 8.97
C ASN A 474 25.98 4.87 8.96
N LEU A 475 26.20 3.74 9.63
CA LEU A 475 25.19 2.69 9.71
C LEU A 475 23.91 3.19 10.40
N GLY A 476 24.04 3.90 11.54
CA GLY A 476 22.89 4.50 12.23
C GLY A 476 22.19 5.58 11.40
N CYS A 477 22.94 6.42 10.68
CA CYS A 477 22.35 7.42 9.79
C CYS A 477 21.60 6.78 8.63
N LEU A 478 22.14 5.68 8.07
CA LEU A 478 21.54 4.96 6.96
C LEU A 478 20.23 4.30 7.35
N THR A 479 20.20 3.57 8.47
CA THR A 479 18.95 2.95 8.96
C THR A 479 17.92 3.98 9.37
N GLY A 480 18.33 5.08 10.00
CA GLY A 480 17.43 6.19 10.33
C GLY A 480 16.90 6.94 9.11
N LEU A 481 17.72 7.12 8.07
CA LEU A 481 17.29 7.71 6.81
C LEU A 481 16.31 6.80 6.06
N MET A 482 16.52 5.48 6.10
CA MET A 482 15.56 4.51 5.56
C MET A 482 14.22 4.55 6.30
N ALA A 483 14.21 4.69 7.63
CA ALA A 483 12.98 4.81 8.40
C ALA A 483 12.19 6.08 8.05
N LEU A 484 12.89 7.18 7.73
CA LEU A 484 12.28 8.47 7.39
C LEU A 484 11.71 8.51 5.97
N VAL A 485 12.32 7.79 5.01
CA VAL A 485 11.89 7.83 3.61
C VAL A 485 10.63 6.97 3.41
N PRO A 486 9.50 7.56 2.99
CA PRO A 486 8.28 6.81 2.74
C PRO A 486 8.49 5.82 1.58
N ASN A 487 8.05 4.58 1.78
CA ASN A 487 8.21 3.44 0.84
C ASN A 487 9.63 2.88 0.71
N ALA A 488 10.58 3.27 1.55
CA ALA A 488 11.84 2.55 1.67
C ALA A 488 11.60 1.22 2.39
N VAL A 489 11.85 0.12 1.70
CA VAL A 489 11.65 -1.23 2.22
C VAL A 489 12.98 -1.97 2.18
N LEU A 490 13.36 -2.57 3.31
CA LEU A 490 14.56 -3.37 3.42
C LEU A 490 14.30 -4.77 2.88
N THR A 491 14.92 -5.11 1.76
CA THR A 491 14.85 -6.45 1.14
C THR A 491 16.13 -7.24 1.39
N LEU A 492 16.18 -8.52 1.03
CA LEU A 492 17.42 -9.31 1.14
C LEU A 492 18.56 -8.73 0.27
N PRO A 493 18.33 -8.38 -1.02
CA PRO A 493 19.30 -7.56 -1.75
C PRO A 493 19.57 -6.22 -1.07
N GLY A 494 18.57 -5.57 -0.47
CA GLY A 494 18.75 -4.37 0.33
C GLY A 494 19.82 -4.51 1.43
N ILE A 495 19.82 -5.64 2.16
CA ILE A 495 20.87 -5.97 3.15
C ILE A 495 22.24 -6.11 2.47
N ALA A 496 22.33 -6.74 1.30
CA ALA A 496 23.59 -6.77 0.54
C ALA A 496 24.05 -5.35 0.15
N GLY A 497 23.12 -4.45 -0.16
CA GLY A 497 23.39 -3.03 -0.36
C GLY A 497 23.91 -2.33 0.89
N LEU A 498 23.39 -2.65 2.09
CA LEU A 498 23.95 -2.16 3.36
C LEU A 498 25.39 -2.63 3.54
N VAL A 499 25.67 -3.93 3.31
CA VAL A 499 27.02 -4.50 3.39
C VAL A 499 27.97 -3.82 2.40
N LEU A 500 27.53 -3.60 1.15
CA LEU A 500 28.29 -2.89 0.13
C LEU A 500 28.59 -1.44 0.55
N THR A 501 27.59 -0.76 1.10
CA THR A 501 27.72 0.62 1.58
C THR A 501 28.72 0.72 2.74
N VAL A 502 28.77 -0.25 3.64
CA VAL A 502 29.79 -0.31 4.71
C VAL A 502 31.20 -0.31 4.11
N GLY A 503 31.43 -1.09 3.05
CA GLY A 503 32.71 -1.09 2.32
C GLY A 503 33.03 0.27 1.69
N MET A 504 32.08 0.87 0.97
CA MET A 504 32.24 2.18 0.32
C MET A 504 32.43 3.32 1.32
N ALA A 505 31.79 3.25 2.49
CA ALA A 505 31.93 4.25 3.55
C ALA A 505 33.34 4.27 4.15
N VAL A 506 33.99 3.11 4.21
CA VAL A 506 35.39 3.03 4.63
C VAL A 506 36.34 3.53 3.55
N ASP A 507 36.06 3.25 2.27
CA ASP A 507 36.88 3.71 1.14
C ASP A 507 37.04 5.24 1.13
N THR A 508 35.96 5.98 1.40
CA THR A 508 36.01 7.45 1.53
C THR A 508 37.02 7.89 2.59
N ASN A 509 37.03 7.24 3.76
CA ASN A 509 37.98 7.56 4.83
C ASN A 509 39.42 7.16 4.46
N VAL A 510 39.61 6.03 3.78
CA VAL A 510 40.91 5.55 3.29
C VAL A 510 41.53 6.55 2.30
N LEU A 511 40.78 6.99 1.30
CA LEU A 511 41.25 7.97 0.30
C LEU A 511 41.69 9.28 0.96
N ILE A 512 40.93 9.76 1.94
CA ILE A 512 41.28 10.96 2.71
C ILE A 512 42.57 10.74 3.48
N PHE A 513 42.70 9.62 4.19
CA PHE A 513 43.88 9.35 5.02
C PHE A 513 45.15 9.16 4.21
N GLU A 514 45.08 8.46 3.08
CA GLU A 514 46.22 8.35 2.17
C GLU A 514 46.59 9.69 1.56
N ARG A 515 45.61 10.54 1.22
CA ARG A 515 45.92 11.89 0.74
C ARG A 515 46.58 12.75 1.82
N ILE A 516 46.13 12.65 3.08
CA ILE A 516 46.76 13.32 4.22
C ILE A 516 48.19 12.81 4.41
N ARG A 517 48.41 11.50 4.31
CA ARG A 517 49.73 10.87 4.42
C ARG A 517 50.68 11.38 3.33
N GLN A 518 50.22 11.48 2.08
CA GLN A 518 51.00 12.06 0.98
C GLN A 518 51.40 13.51 1.25
N GLU A 519 50.50 14.36 1.79
CA GLU A 519 50.87 15.74 2.14
C GLU A 519 51.85 15.80 3.34
N ARG A 520 51.76 14.85 4.28
CA ARG A 520 52.74 14.72 5.39
C ARG A 520 54.12 14.32 4.90
N GLU A 521 54.21 13.41 3.93
CA GLU A 521 55.47 12.99 3.31
C GLU A 521 56.16 14.15 2.57
N LYS A 522 55.41 15.14 2.09
CA LYS A 522 55.94 16.41 1.56
C LYS A 522 56.41 17.41 2.62
N GLY A 523 56.35 17.04 3.91
CA GLY A 523 56.78 17.90 5.03
C GLY A 523 55.74 18.89 5.52
N VAL A 524 54.48 18.81 5.06
CA VAL A 524 53.42 19.73 5.50
C VAL A 524 53.09 19.49 6.99
N PRO A 525 52.93 20.55 7.81
CA PRO A 525 52.56 20.40 9.22
C PRO A 525 51.20 19.69 9.38
N PRO A 526 51.00 18.94 10.49
CA PRO A 526 49.89 17.98 10.61
C PRO A 526 48.50 18.56 10.34
N HIS A 527 48.21 19.73 10.90
CA HIS A 527 46.91 20.39 10.76
C HIS A 527 46.67 20.88 9.32
N THR A 528 47.69 21.43 8.67
CA THR A 528 47.60 21.92 7.28
C THR A 528 47.51 20.75 6.30
N ALA A 529 48.24 19.65 6.57
CA ALA A 529 48.16 18.42 5.78
C ALA A 529 46.76 17.82 5.81
N MET A 530 46.09 17.88 6.96
CA MET A 530 44.69 17.48 7.07
C MET A 530 43.77 18.32 6.19
N LEU A 531 43.85 19.65 6.28
CA LEU A 531 43.01 20.55 5.47
C LEU A 531 43.24 20.35 3.97
N LEU A 532 44.50 20.23 3.54
CA LEU A 532 44.86 19.97 2.15
C LEU A 532 44.43 18.57 1.70
N GLY A 533 44.57 17.56 2.57
CA GLY A 533 44.12 16.19 2.30
C GLY A 533 42.63 16.11 2.02
N TYR A 534 41.79 16.68 2.89
CA TYR A 534 40.35 16.78 2.65
C TYR A 534 40.01 17.58 1.38
N LYS A 535 40.73 18.67 1.10
CA LYS A 535 40.51 19.50 -0.10
C LYS A 535 40.82 18.73 -1.38
N HIS A 536 41.95 18.02 -1.42
CA HIS A 536 42.40 17.28 -2.60
C HIS A 536 41.64 15.97 -2.80
N ALA A 537 41.22 15.29 -1.72
CA ALA A 537 40.45 14.06 -1.84
C ALA A 537 39.00 14.27 -2.30
N TRP A 538 38.44 15.47 -2.07
CA TRP A 538 37.03 15.77 -2.36
C TRP A 538 36.60 15.46 -3.80
N THR A 539 37.41 15.81 -4.81
CA THR A 539 37.07 15.57 -6.22
C THR A 539 37.00 14.07 -6.52
N THR A 540 37.99 13.30 -6.07
CA THR A 540 38.01 11.84 -6.28
C THR A 540 36.86 11.13 -5.57
N ILE A 541 36.52 11.56 -4.35
CA ILE A 541 35.39 11.01 -3.58
C ILE A 541 34.07 11.31 -4.29
N LEU A 542 33.91 12.54 -4.78
CA LEU A 542 32.71 12.95 -5.50
C LEU A 542 32.55 12.19 -6.81
N ASP A 543 33.62 12.06 -7.60
CA ASP A 543 33.59 11.34 -8.89
C ASP A 543 33.22 9.86 -8.71
N ALA A 544 33.81 9.18 -7.72
CA ALA A 544 33.50 7.78 -7.41
C ALA A 544 32.04 7.59 -6.98
N ASN A 545 31.56 8.41 -6.04
CA ASN A 545 30.19 8.31 -5.52
C ASN A 545 29.13 8.72 -6.54
N VAL A 546 29.38 9.76 -7.36
CA VAL A 546 28.46 10.17 -8.42
C VAL A 546 28.30 9.07 -9.47
N THR A 547 29.38 8.40 -9.83
CA THR A 547 29.31 7.27 -10.78
C THR A 547 28.45 6.14 -10.22
N THR A 548 28.63 5.78 -8.94
CA THR A 548 27.79 4.75 -8.28
C THR A 548 26.34 5.22 -8.14
N LEU A 549 26.10 6.49 -7.86
CA LEU A 549 24.76 7.07 -7.75
C LEU A 549 24.02 7.04 -9.09
N ILE A 550 24.71 7.27 -10.21
CA ILE A 550 24.11 7.14 -11.56
C ILE A 550 23.64 5.70 -11.78
N CYS A 551 24.48 4.70 -11.46
CA CYS A 551 24.07 3.30 -11.55
C CYS A 551 22.86 2.99 -10.67
N ALA A 552 22.85 3.49 -9.43
CA ALA A 552 21.72 3.32 -8.53
C ALA A 552 20.44 3.98 -9.06
N LEU A 553 20.53 5.17 -9.67
CA LEU A 553 19.40 5.88 -10.27
C LEU A 553 18.82 5.11 -11.47
N VAL A 554 19.67 4.55 -12.33
CA VAL A 554 19.24 3.68 -13.43
C VAL A 554 18.50 2.45 -12.88
N MET A 555 19.02 1.82 -11.83
CA MET A 555 18.35 0.70 -11.15
C MET A 555 17.03 1.11 -10.50
N LEU A 556 16.91 2.32 -9.94
CA LEU A 556 15.65 2.85 -9.40
C LEU A 556 14.60 3.10 -10.47
N SER A 557 15.03 3.51 -11.67
CA SER A 557 14.13 3.82 -12.78
C SER A 557 13.61 2.60 -13.51
N ILE A 558 14.44 1.54 -13.62
CA ILE A 558 14.13 0.35 -14.44
C ILE A 558 13.81 -0.87 -13.55
N GLY A 559 14.39 -0.94 -12.36
CA GLY A 559 14.28 -2.08 -11.46
C GLY A 559 12.95 -2.15 -10.74
N ASP A 560 12.45 -3.38 -10.56
CA ASP A 560 11.26 -3.69 -9.79
C ASP A 560 11.61 -4.41 -8.47
N GLY A 561 10.78 -4.21 -7.45
CA GLY A 561 10.81 -4.97 -6.20
C GLY A 561 12.20 -5.03 -5.53
N PRO A 562 12.86 -6.21 -5.43
CA PRO A 562 14.14 -6.36 -4.72
C PRO A 562 15.29 -5.52 -5.29
N VAL A 563 15.36 -5.34 -6.61
CA VAL A 563 16.41 -4.53 -7.26
C VAL A 563 16.23 -3.05 -6.91
N LYS A 564 14.98 -2.58 -6.90
CA LYS A 564 14.65 -1.22 -6.46
C LYS A 564 14.99 -1.02 -4.99
N GLY A 565 14.71 -2.00 -4.13
CA GLY A 565 15.12 -1.99 -2.72
C GLY A 565 16.64 -1.87 -2.54
N PHE A 566 17.44 -2.66 -3.28
CA PHE A 566 18.90 -2.53 -3.31
C PHE A 566 19.37 -1.14 -3.78
N ALA A 567 18.73 -0.60 -4.81
CA ALA A 567 19.10 0.70 -5.34
C ALA A 567 18.77 1.86 -4.38
N ILE A 568 17.66 1.76 -3.62
CA ILE A 568 17.33 2.69 -2.54
C ILE A 568 18.39 2.64 -1.45
N THR A 569 18.74 1.44 -0.94
CA THR A 569 19.75 1.30 0.12
C THR A 569 21.10 1.83 -0.32
N LEU A 570 21.52 1.53 -1.54
CA LEU A 570 22.77 2.03 -2.11
C LEU A 570 22.77 3.56 -2.27
N SER A 571 21.69 4.13 -2.82
CA SER A 571 21.59 5.59 -3.02
C SER A 571 21.65 6.35 -1.70
N LEU A 572 20.84 5.93 -0.71
CA LEU A 572 20.85 6.51 0.63
C LEU A 572 22.21 6.31 1.31
N GLY A 573 22.80 5.13 1.13
CA GLY A 573 24.12 4.78 1.64
C GLY A 573 25.24 5.68 1.15
N ILE A 574 25.22 6.06 -0.13
CA ILE A 574 26.17 7.01 -0.71
C ILE A 574 26.03 8.39 -0.03
N PHE A 575 24.80 8.88 0.16
CA PHE A 575 24.58 10.17 0.82
C PHE A 575 25.06 10.18 2.28
N THR A 576 24.74 9.13 3.04
CA THR A 576 25.19 9.02 4.44
C THR A 576 26.69 8.80 4.53
N SER A 577 27.29 8.07 3.59
CA SER A 577 28.73 7.83 3.49
C SER A 577 29.50 9.13 3.26
N VAL A 578 29.06 9.96 2.31
CA VAL A 578 29.71 11.27 2.05
C VAL A 578 29.54 12.19 3.25
N PHE A 579 28.37 12.23 3.87
CA PHE A 579 28.13 13.04 5.07
C PHE A 579 29.03 12.62 6.24
N THR A 580 29.09 11.33 6.55
CA THR A 580 29.88 10.82 7.68
C THR A 580 31.39 10.82 7.39
N GLY A 581 31.80 10.33 6.22
CA GLY A 581 33.20 10.25 5.81
C GLY A 581 33.87 11.60 5.55
N VAL A 582 33.12 12.61 5.07
CA VAL A 582 33.67 13.94 4.80
C VAL A 582 33.35 14.94 5.91
N ALA A 583 32.08 15.11 6.29
CA ALA A 583 31.70 16.16 7.24
C ALA A 583 32.00 15.75 8.69
N LEU A 584 31.53 14.57 9.12
CA LEU A 584 31.70 14.10 10.49
C LEU A 584 33.16 13.72 10.78
N SER A 585 33.82 12.94 9.93
CA SER A 585 35.24 12.58 10.10
C SER A 585 36.14 13.81 10.14
N LYS A 586 35.87 14.85 9.33
CA LYS A 586 36.63 16.12 9.37
C LYS A 586 36.42 16.88 10.67
N LEU A 587 35.18 16.92 11.16
CA LEU A 587 34.87 17.55 12.44
C LEU A 587 35.57 16.81 13.59
N MET A 588 35.52 15.49 13.63
CA MET A 588 36.20 14.68 14.64
C MET A 588 37.72 14.82 14.57
N SER A 589 38.29 14.75 13.37
CA SER A 589 39.74 14.87 13.14
C SER A 589 40.27 16.23 13.58
N ALA A 590 39.47 17.30 13.48
CA ALA A 590 39.86 18.63 13.93
C ALA A 590 40.01 18.76 15.46
N TYR A 591 39.38 17.88 16.24
CA TYR A 591 39.49 17.86 17.71
C TYR A 591 40.63 16.97 18.22
N LEU A 592 41.34 16.27 17.33
CA LEU A 592 42.50 15.48 17.74
C LEU A 592 43.71 16.38 18.05
N PRO A 593 44.47 16.07 19.11
CA PRO A 593 45.71 16.78 19.40
C PRO A 593 46.76 16.56 18.28
N ALA A 594 47.56 17.58 17.97
CA ALA A 594 48.54 17.55 16.88
C ALA A 594 49.54 16.37 16.99
N ASN A 595 49.84 15.93 18.22
CA ASN A 595 50.76 14.82 18.52
C ASN A 595 50.19 13.42 18.16
N TRP A 596 48.91 13.35 17.78
CA TRP A 596 48.23 12.12 17.40
C TRP A 596 48.22 11.85 15.89
N LEU A 597 48.58 12.86 15.10
CA LEU A 597 48.70 12.76 13.65
C LEU A 597 50.04 12.11 13.29
N LEU A 598 50.01 11.15 12.37
CA LEU A 598 51.11 10.30 11.90
C LEU A 598 52.49 10.89 12.20
N ARG A 599 53.16 10.30 13.20
CA ARG A 599 54.52 10.65 13.64
C ARG A 599 55.45 10.48 12.44
N ASN A 600 56.18 11.54 12.10
CA ASN A 600 57.12 11.50 10.99
C ASN A 600 58.17 10.42 11.27
N LYS A 601 58.49 9.59 10.27
CA LYS A 601 59.67 8.71 10.31
C LYS A 601 61.00 9.49 10.49
N GLY A 602 60.98 10.83 10.36
CA GLY A 602 62.14 11.70 10.57
C GLY A 602 62.36 12.21 11.99
N GLU A 603 61.59 11.78 13.00
CA GLU A 603 61.88 12.06 14.43
C GLU A 603 62.72 10.94 15.09
N GLN A 604 63.23 10.00 14.29
CA GLN A 604 64.29 9.08 14.70
C GLN A 604 65.55 9.38 13.87
N ALA A 605 66.17 10.51 14.14
CA ALA A 605 67.56 10.79 13.81
C ALA A 605 68.14 11.70 14.89
#